data_AF-A0A8E1RIX6-F1
#
_entry.id   AF-A0A8E1RIX6-F1
#
_cell.length_a   1.000
_cell.length_b   1.000
_cell.length_c   1.000
_cell.angle_alpha   90.00
_cell.angle_beta   90.00
_cell.angle_gamma   90.00
#
_symmetry.space_group_name_H-M   'P 1'
#
loop_
_entity.id
_entity.type
_entity.pdbx_description
1 polymer ?
#
loop_
_entity_poly.entity_id
_entity_poly.type
_entity_poly.pdbx_seq_one_letter_code
_entity_poly.pdbx_strand_id
1 'polypeptide(L)'
;MGVSVSVAAIFWLFIFNPSTGFLSLISTFLHLPQIPWLTDPTAAMWAVIITTVWMNLGFTFLILLGAMTSVPTTLYEAANIEGASSRFQFFHITIPSISPTLFFVSIITLIESFKSFGLIDLMTKGGPTNATNMLVYRIYKDAFYSGNFAQASAESIILTVIIALFTLLQFKVLEKRVNY
;
A
#
# COMPACT_ATOMS: atom_id res chain seq x y z
N MET A 1 12.96 1.93 2.91
CA MET A 1 12.17 0.85 3.54
C MET A 1 13.07 0.17 4.56
N GLY A 2 12.63 0.02 5.82
CA GLY A 2 13.48 -0.56 6.88
C GLY A 2 13.65 -2.09 6.78
N VAL A 3 12.86 -2.75 5.93
CA VAL A 3 12.88 -4.21 5.72
C VAL A 3 12.96 -4.49 4.22
N SER A 4 13.77 -5.47 3.84
CA SER A 4 13.85 -5.95 2.45
C SER A 4 12.55 -6.66 2.05
N VAL A 5 12.11 -6.45 0.81
CA VAL A 5 10.90 -7.08 0.24
C VAL A 5 10.95 -8.60 0.39
N SER A 6 12.13 -9.21 0.23
CA SER A 6 12.29 -10.66 0.33
C SER A 6 12.07 -11.20 1.73
N VAL A 7 12.57 -10.49 2.74
CA VAL A 7 12.39 -10.89 4.15
C VAL A 7 10.92 -10.75 4.53
N ALA A 8 10.27 -9.67 4.11
CA ALA A 8 8.84 -9.47 4.33
C ALA A 8 8.00 -10.57 3.66
N ALA A 9 8.30 -10.92 2.40
CA ALA A 9 7.59 -11.96 1.67
C ALA A 9 7.71 -13.33 2.36
N ILE A 10 8.92 -13.73 2.78
CA ILE A 10 9.15 -15.00 3.48
C ILE A 10 8.40 -15.03 4.82
N PHE A 11 8.45 -13.93 5.57
CA PHE A 11 7.73 -13.80 6.84
C PHE A 11 6.21 -13.99 6.64
N TRP A 12 5.63 -13.33 5.65
CA TRP A 12 4.20 -13.45 5.38
C TRP A 12 3.80 -14.79 4.76
N LEU A 13 4.65 -15.40 3.92
CA LEU A 13 4.45 -16.77 3.43
C LEU A 13 4.34 -17.78 4.58
N PHE A 14 5.15 -17.62 5.63
CA PHE A 14 5.04 -18.43 6.84
C PHE A 14 3.70 -18.19 7.55
N ILE A 15 3.30 -16.93 7.73
CA ILE A 15 2.02 -16.58 8.40
C ILE A 15 0.80 -17.13 7.65
N PHE A 16 0.81 -17.04 6.32
CA PHE A 16 -0.27 -17.50 5.44
C PHE A 16 -0.24 -19.02 5.16
N ASN A 17 0.73 -19.75 5.72
CA ASN A 17 0.81 -21.18 5.53
C ASN A 17 -0.43 -21.88 6.14
N PRO A 18 -1.15 -22.71 5.36
CA PRO A 18 -2.39 -23.32 5.82
C PRO A 18 -2.19 -24.40 6.89
N SER A 19 -1.01 -25.01 6.99
CA SER A 19 -0.75 -26.14 7.89
C SER A 19 -0.01 -25.73 9.17
N THR A 20 0.94 -24.81 9.06
CA THR A 20 1.82 -24.41 10.18
C THR A 20 1.82 -22.91 10.45
N GLY A 21 1.06 -22.14 9.66
CA GLY A 21 1.05 -20.69 9.76
C GLY A 21 0.27 -20.18 10.97
N PHE A 22 0.68 -19.01 11.46
CA PHE A 22 0.08 -18.37 12.63
C PHE A 22 -1.43 -18.12 12.46
N LEU A 23 -1.89 -17.73 11.25
CA LEU A 23 -3.32 -17.53 10.98
C LEU A 23 -4.10 -18.84 11.01
N SER A 24 -3.50 -19.94 10.58
CA SER A 24 -4.12 -21.27 10.64
C SER A 24 -4.25 -21.74 12.09
N LEU A 25 -3.23 -21.50 12.93
CA LEU A 25 -3.29 -21.81 14.36
C LEU A 25 -4.40 -21.02 15.08
N ILE A 26 -4.52 -19.72 14.81
CA ILE A 26 -5.61 -18.90 15.37
C ILE A 26 -6.98 -19.41 14.92
N SER A 27 -7.12 -19.72 13.62
CA SER A 27 -8.40 -20.21 13.08
C SER A 27 -8.79 -21.54 13.73
N THR A 28 -7.84 -22.44 13.92
CA THR A 28 -8.06 -23.73 14.61
C THR A 28 -8.45 -23.53 16.07
N PHE A 29 -7.73 -22.66 16.80
CA PHE A 29 -8.02 -22.35 18.20
C PHE A 29 -9.43 -21.77 18.38
N LEU A 30 -9.86 -20.91 17.46
CA LEU A 30 -11.18 -20.29 17.45
C LEU A 30 -12.27 -21.14 16.77
N HIS A 31 -11.97 -22.37 16.32
CA HIS A 31 -12.89 -23.25 15.58
C HIS A 31 -13.47 -22.62 14.30
N LEU A 32 -12.71 -21.74 13.65
CA LEU A 32 -13.07 -21.08 12.39
C LEU A 32 -12.63 -21.91 11.18
N PRO A 33 -13.31 -21.76 10.02
CA PRO A 33 -12.89 -22.42 8.79
C PRO A 33 -11.50 -21.94 8.34
N GLN A 34 -10.68 -22.87 7.86
CA GLN A 34 -9.35 -22.56 7.35
C GLN A 34 -9.44 -21.85 6.00
N ILE A 35 -8.80 -20.68 5.91
CA ILE A 35 -8.78 -19.88 4.68
C ILE A 35 -7.55 -20.27 3.86
N PRO A 36 -7.73 -20.69 2.59
CA PRO A 36 -6.63 -21.00 1.68
C PRO A 36 -5.94 -19.73 1.13
N TRP A 37 -5.21 -19.01 1.99
CA TRP A 37 -4.63 -17.69 1.71
C TRP A 37 -3.78 -17.56 0.45
N LEU A 38 -3.13 -18.62 -0.02
CA LEU A 38 -2.24 -18.57 -1.19
C LEU A 38 -2.78 -19.36 -2.39
N THR A 39 -3.83 -20.17 -2.19
CA THR A 39 -4.37 -21.09 -3.20
C THR A 39 -5.76 -20.69 -3.69
N ASP A 40 -6.50 -19.88 -2.93
CA ASP A 40 -7.73 -19.24 -3.42
C ASP A 40 -7.42 -17.87 -4.06
N PRO A 41 -7.97 -17.58 -5.26
CA PRO A 41 -7.75 -16.31 -5.97
C PRO A 41 -8.03 -15.06 -5.16
N THR A 42 -9.12 -15.06 -4.39
CA THR A 42 -9.57 -13.90 -3.63
C THR A 42 -8.69 -13.73 -2.39
N ALA A 43 -8.44 -14.82 -1.67
CA ALA A 43 -7.61 -14.81 -0.48
C ALA A 43 -6.15 -14.45 -0.80
N ALA A 44 -5.61 -14.90 -1.95
CA ALA A 44 -4.26 -14.55 -2.40
C ALA A 44 -4.10 -13.06 -2.70
N MET A 45 -5.11 -12.43 -3.29
CA MET A 45 -5.12 -10.98 -3.47
C MET A 45 -5.11 -10.25 -2.12
N TRP A 46 -5.95 -10.69 -1.17
CA TRP A 46 -5.95 -10.13 0.18
C TRP A 46 -4.62 -10.32 0.91
N ALA A 47 -3.98 -11.48 0.77
CA ALA A 47 -2.66 -11.74 1.33
C ALA A 47 -1.63 -10.73 0.81
N VAL A 48 -1.59 -10.49 -0.50
CA VAL A 48 -0.71 -9.49 -1.12
C VAL A 48 -1.04 -8.07 -0.64
N ILE A 49 -2.32 -7.70 -0.54
CA ILE A 49 -2.75 -6.39 -0.05
C ILE A 49 -2.29 -6.17 1.40
N ILE A 50 -2.55 -7.13 2.28
CA ILE A 50 -2.17 -7.05 3.70
C ILE A 50 -0.66 -6.88 3.85
N THR A 51 0.12 -7.69 3.16
CA THR A 51 1.59 -7.59 3.18
C THR A 51 2.08 -6.25 2.63
N THR A 52 1.48 -5.76 1.54
CA THR A 52 1.83 -4.47 0.95
C THR A 52 1.54 -3.31 1.90
N VAL A 53 0.36 -3.30 2.52
CA VAL A 53 -0.02 -2.28 3.52
C VAL A 53 0.93 -2.33 4.71
N TRP A 54 1.17 -3.52 5.27
CA TRP A 54 2.08 -3.70 6.39
C TRP A 54 3.49 -3.16 6.10
N MET A 55 4.03 -3.44 4.91
CA MET A 55 5.38 -2.99 4.53
C MET A 55 5.47 -1.46 4.38
N ASN A 56 4.39 -0.82 3.91
CA ASN A 56 4.35 0.63 3.69
C ASN A 56 3.92 1.44 4.92
N LEU A 57 3.28 0.80 5.90
CA LEU A 57 2.76 1.46 7.10
C LEU A 57 3.86 2.16 7.90
N GLY A 58 5.00 1.50 8.14
CA GLY A 58 6.06 2.06 8.99
C GLY A 58 6.63 3.38 8.45
N PHE A 59 6.95 3.43 7.16
CA PHE A 59 7.49 4.65 6.53
C PHE A 59 6.44 5.76 6.46
N THR A 60 5.21 5.40 6.06
CA THR A 60 4.09 6.34 6.00
C THR A 60 3.78 6.94 7.37
N PHE A 61 3.77 6.11 8.41
CA PHE A 61 3.54 6.55 9.79
C PHE A 61 4.57 7.58 10.25
N LEU A 62 5.87 7.34 10.01
CA LEU A 62 6.93 8.26 10.42
C LEU A 62 6.81 9.63 9.71
N ILE A 63 6.47 9.65 8.43
CA ILE A 63 6.25 10.90 7.69
C ILE A 63 5.06 11.68 8.26
N LEU A 64 3.93 11.00 8.46
CA LEU A 64 2.72 11.64 8.97
C LEU A 64 2.90 12.12 10.41
N LEU A 65 3.60 11.34 11.25
CA LEU A 65 3.93 11.74 12.62
C LEU A 65 4.79 13.01 12.63
N GLY A 66 5.84 13.06 11.82
CA GLY A 66 6.69 14.24 11.70
C GLY A 66 5.91 15.49 11.25
N ALA A 67 4.99 15.32 10.29
CA ALA A 67 4.12 16.41 9.86
C ALA A 67 3.15 16.85 10.97
N MET A 68 2.56 15.92 11.71
CA MET A 68 1.67 16.25 12.85
C MET A 68 2.42 17.00 13.95
N THR A 69 3.69 16.68 14.21
CA THR A 69 4.52 17.40 15.19
C THR A 69 4.84 18.83 14.75
N SER A 70 4.83 19.12 13.44
CA SER A 70 5.06 20.49 12.94
C SER A 70 3.86 21.43 13.10
N VAL A 71 2.67 20.90 13.44
CA VAL A 71 1.46 21.71 13.61
C VAL A 71 1.59 22.57 14.88
N PRO A 72 1.45 23.91 14.80
CA PRO A 72 1.59 24.78 15.97
C PRO A 72 0.60 24.42 17.09
N THR A 73 1.11 24.32 18.33
CA THR A 73 0.27 24.03 19.51
C THR A 73 -0.77 25.12 19.78
N THR A 74 -0.48 26.36 19.37
CA THR A 74 -1.37 27.52 19.51
C THR A 74 -2.74 27.32 18.87
N LEU A 75 -2.82 26.57 17.76
CA LEU A 75 -4.10 26.25 17.12
C LEU A 75 -4.97 25.34 18.00
N TYR A 76 -4.35 24.37 18.67
CA TYR A 76 -5.04 23.48 19.61
C TYR A 76 -5.43 24.20 20.90
N GLU A 77 -4.57 25.09 21.40
CA GLU A 77 -4.87 25.93 22.57
C GLU A 77 -6.06 26.85 22.31
N ALA A 78 -6.10 27.53 21.16
CA ALA A 78 -7.24 28.35 20.76
C ALA A 78 -8.53 27.53 20.68
N ALA A 79 -8.47 26.35 20.05
CA ALA A 79 -9.62 25.46 19.95
C ALA A 79 -10.11 24.94 21.31
N ASN A 80 -9.20 24.70 22.27
CA ASN A 80 -9.56 24.33 23.64
C ASN A 80 -10.26 25.48 24.38
N ILE A 81 -9.83 26.72 24.18
CA ILE A 81 -10.49 27.91 24.75
C ILE A 81 -11.92 28.03 24.22
N GLU A 82 -12.15 27.73 22.95
CA GLU A 82 -13.48 27.71 22.33
C GLU A 82 -14.31 26.47 22.68
N GLY A 83 -13.80 25.55 23.50
CA GLY A 83 -14.50 24.34 23.91
C GLY A 83 -14.65 23.30 22.80
N ALA A 84 -13.80 23.33 21.77
CA ALA A 84 -13.86 22.40 20.65
C ALA A 84 -13.42 20.99 21.06
N SER A 85 -14.20 19.98 20.66
CA SER A 85 -13.89 18.56 20.92
C SER A 85 -12.63 18.07 20.19
N SER A 86 -11.96 17.03 20.72
CA SER A 86 -10.79 16.44 20.06
C SER A 86 -11.07 15.92 18.65
N ARG A 87 -12.30 15.45 18.38
CA ARG A 87 -12.73 15.06 17.03
C ARG A 87 -12.77 16.27 16.10
N PHE A 88 -13.27 17.40 16.57
CA PHE A 88 -13.26 18.64 15.80
C PHE A 88 -11.82 19.07 15.48
N GLN A 89 -10.94 19.09 16.48
CA GLN A 89 -9.53 19.45 16.32
C GLN A 89 -8.83 18.54 15.30
N PHE A 90 -9.06 17.23 15.32
CA PHE A 90 -8.46 16.31 14.35
C PHE A 90 -8.87 16.62 12.89
N PHE A 91 -10.17 16.81 12.63
CA PHE A 91 -10.67 17.01 11.26
C PHE A 91 -10.51 18.45 10.74
N HIS A 92 -10.44 19.45 11.62
CA HIS A 92 -10.41 20.87 11.22
C HIS A 92 -9.06 21.56 11.47
N ILE A 93 -8.19 20.99 12.30
CA ILE A 93 -6.85 21.52 12.56
C ILE A 93 -5.83 20.54 12.01
N THR A 94 -5.74 19.33 12.57
CA THR A 94 -4.68 18.38 12.23
C THR A 94 -4.69 18.01 10.75
N ILE A 95 -5.79 17.45 10.24
CA ILE A 95 -5.89 16.97 8.84
C ILE A 95 -5.63 18.11 7.84
N PRO A 96 -6.26 19.29 7.95
CA PRO A 96 -5.98 20.41 7.05
C PRO A 96 -4.53 20.87 7.11
N SER A 97 -3.94 21.00 8.31
CA SER A 97 -2.55 21.45 8.48
C SER A 97 -1.53 20.48 7.90
N ILE A 98 -1.78 19.17 7.93
CA ILE A 98 -0.89 18.16 7.33
C ILE A 98 -1.33 17.75 5.92
N SER A 99 -2.32 18.42 5.33
CA SER A 99 -2.86 18.08 4.01
C SER A 99 -1.81 18.04 2.89
N PRO A 100 -0.77 18.91 2.84
CA PRO A 100 0.29 18.79 1.83
C PRO A 100 1.08 17.48 1.98
N THR A 101 1.36 17.07 3.22
CA THR A 101 2.09 15.83 3.50
C THR A 101 1.24 14.59 3.22
N LEU A 102 -0.04 14.60 3.61
CA LEU A 102 -0.98 13.54 3.27
C LEU A 102 -1.09 13.36 1.75
N PHE A 103 -1.17 14.47 1.02
CA PHE A 103 -1.19 14.47 -0.44
C PHE A 103 0.08 13.83 -1.01
N PHE A 104 1.26 14.28 -0.58
CA PHE A 104 2.54 13.72 -1.01
C PHE A 104 2.64 12.21 -0.75
N VAL A 105 2.33 11.77 0.48
CA VAL A 105 2.34 10.35 0.85
C VAL A 105 1.36 9.54 0.00
N SER A 106 0.17 10.09 -0.28
CA SER A 106 -0.83 9.40 -1.09
C SER A 106 -0.36 9.21 -2.54
N ILE A 107 0.40 10.14 -3.11
CA ILE A 107 0.97 10.00 -4.46
C ILE A 107 2.02 8.90 -4.46
N ILE A 108 2.97 8.96 -3.52
CA ILE A 108 4.07 8.01 -3.47
C ILE A 108 3.55 6.58 -3.25
N THR A 109 2.61 6.38 -2.33
CA THR A 109 2.04 5.06 -2.06
C THR A 109 1.22 4.53 -3.24
N LEU A 110 0.55 5.39 -4.01
CA LEU A 110 -0.14 5.01 -5.24
C LEU A 110 0.85 4.54 -6.32
N ILE A 111 1.91 5.31 -6.57
CA ILE A 111 2.96 4.96 -7.54
C ILE A 111 3.61 3.63 -7.17
N GLU A 112 3.96 3.45 -5.89
CA GLU A 112 4.57 2.20 -5.40
C GLU A 112 3.61 1.01 -5.51
N SER A 113 2.30 1.21 -5.34
CA SER A 113 1.30 0.15 -5.53
C SER A 113 1.28 -0.38 -6.97
N PHE A 114 1.38 0.51 -7.98
CA PHE A 114 1.48 0.09 -9.39
C PHE A 114 2.80 -0.61 -9.72
N LYS A 115 3.86 -0.29 -8.98
CA LYS A 115 5.21 -0.87 -9.13
C LYS A 115 5.45 -2.09 -8.23
N SER A 116 4.43 -2.62 -7.55
CA SER A 116 4.57 -3.73 -6.61
C SER A 116 4.90 -5.05 -7.31
N PHE A 117 6.17 -5.24 -7.66
CA PHE A 117 6.66 -6.43 -8.34
C PHE A 117 7.14 -7.50 -7.35
N GLY A 118 8.05 -7.11 -6.45
CA GLY A 118 8.81 -8.08 -5.64
C GLY A 118 7.94 -8.91 -4.70
N LEU A 119 6.88 -8.32 -4.13
CA LEU A 119 5.93 -9.06 -3.30
C LEU A 119 5.14 -10.10 -4.11
N ILE A 120 4.71 -9.73 -5.32
CA ILE A 120 3.92 -10.62 -6.18
C ILE A 120 4.77 -11.81 -6.60
N ASP A 121 5.98 -11.56 -7.10
CA ASP A 121 6.89 -12.61 -7.56
C ASP A 121 7.22 -13.60 -6.43
N LEU A 122 7.54 -13.08 -5.24
CA LEU A 122 7.97 -13.92 -4.13
C LEU A 122 6.83 -14.68 -3.45
N MET A 123 5.66 -14.06 -3.29
CA MET A 123 4.56 -14.67 -2.54
C MET A 123 3.65 -15.55 -3.39
N THR A 124 3.38 -15.16 -4.62
CA THR A 124 2.28 -15.76 -5.42
C THR A 124 2.67 -16.12 -6.84
N LYS A 125 3.77 -15.54 -7.37
CA LYS A 125 4.17 -15.64 -8.78
C LYS A 125 3.03 -15.25 -9.73
N GLY A 126 2.21 -14.28 -9.31
CA GLY A 126 1.02 -13.82 -10.05
C GLY A 126 -0.18 -14.76 -9.97
N GLY A 127 -0.12 -15.86 -9.19
CA GLY A 127 -1.20 -16.81 -9.02
C GLY A 127 -2.12 -16.53 -7.80
N PRO A 128 -3.09 -17.41 -7.55
CA PRO A 128 -3.54 -18.52 -8.41
C PRO A 128 -4.35 -17.99 -9.61
N THR A 129 -4.39 -18.74 -10.72
CA THR A 129 -5.16 -18.40 -11.95
C THR A 129 -4.96 -16.95 -12.46
N ASN A 130 -3.73 -16.42 -12.40
CA ASN A 130 -3.41 -15.02 -12.73
C ASN A 130 -4.11 -13.94 -11.87
N ALA A 131 -4.71 -14.30 -10.72
CA ALA A 131 -5.50 -13.38 -9.91
C ALA A 131 -4.68 -12.22 -9.35
N THR A 132 -3.42 -12.46 -9.00
CA THR A 132 -2.50 -11.44 -8.45
C THR A 132 -1.52 -10.89 -9.50
N ASN A 133 -1.73 -11.21 -10.78
CA ASN A 133 -0.84 -10.80 -11.85
C ASN A 133 -1.07 -9.33 -12.21
N MET A 134 -0.23 -8.45 -11.65
CA MET A 134 -0.21 -7.02 -11.97
C MET A 134 0.55 -6.74 -13.27
N LEU A 135 0.28 -5.60 -13.91
CA LEU A 135 0.91 -5.20 -15.18
C LEU A 135 2.45 -5.21 -15.08
N VAL A 136 3.01 -4.74 -13.97
CA VAL A 136 4.46 -4.77 -13.71
C VAL A 136 5.04 -6.19 -13.67
N TYR A 137 4.28 -7.17 -13.15
CA TYR A 137 4.70 -8.56 -13.11
C TYR A 137 4.62 -9.21 -14.50
N ARG A 138 3.61 -8.85 -15.29
CA ARG A 138 3.51 -9.29 -16.67
C ARG A 138 4.66 -8.78 -17.54
N ILE A 139 5.01 -7.49 -17.43
CA ILE A 139 6.18 -6.90 -18.12
C ILE A 139 7.44 -7.71 -17.84
N TYR A 140 7.65 -8.08 -16.57
CA TYR A 140 8.79 -8.90 -16.17
C TYR A 140 8.77 -10.29 -16.83
N LYS A 141 7.61 -10.97 -16.84
CA LYS A 141 7.47 -12.26 -17.52
C LYS A 141 7.74 -12.14 -19.02
N ASP A 142 7.18 -11.14 -19.68
CA ASP A 142 7.35 -10.98 -21.12
C ASP A 142 8.79 -10.63 -21.52
N ALA A 143 9.49 -9.83 -20.70
CA ALA A 143 10.90 -9.51 -20.93
C ALA A 143 11.82 -10.70 -20.66
N PHE A 144 11.70 -11.34 -19.49
CA PHE A 144 12.73 -12.25 -18.97
C PHE A 144 12.38 -13.73 -19.08
N TYR A 145 11.09 -14.11 -19.10
CA TYR A 145 10.68 -15.49 -19.32
C TYR A 145 10.40 -15.77 -20.79
N SER A 146 9.68 -14.87 -21.46
CA SER A 146 9.32 -15.03 -22.88
C SER A 146 10.39 -14.49 -23.83
N GLY A 147 11.35 -13.69 -23.34
CA GLY A 147 12.38 -13.05 -24.17
C GLY A 147 11.85 -11.97 -25.12
N ASN A 148 10.59 -11.55 -24.96
CA ASN A 148 9.92 -10.57 -25.82
C ASN A 148 10.12 -9.15 -25.28
N PHE A 149 11.33 -8.64 -25.42
CA PHE A 149 11.69 -7.29 -24.99
C PHE A 149 10.89 -6.19 -25.69
N ALA A 150 10.49 -6.41 -26.95
CA ALA A 150 9.70 -5.44 -27.70
C ALA A 150 8.31 -5.25 -27.08
N GLN A 151 7.62 -6.35 -26.77
CA GLN A 151 6.33 -6.31 -26.08
C GLN A 151 6.45 -5.74 -24.67
N ALA A 152 7.42 -6.20 -23.88
CA ALA A 152 7.63 -5.70 -22.52
C ALA A 152 7.94 -4.20 -22.49
N SER A 153 8.67 -3.69 -23.49
CA SER A 153 8.95 -2.25 -23.63
C SER A 153 7.69 -1.45 -23.93
N ALA A 154 6.83 -1.95 -24.83
CA ALA A 154 5.54 -1.33 -25.11
C ALA A 154 4.62 -1.32 -23.87
N GLU A 155 4.53 -2.44 -23.16
CA GLU A 155 3.77 -2.55 -21.91
C GLU A 155 4.31 -1.62 -20.81
N SER A 156 5.63 -1.43 -20.74
CA SER A 156 6.27 -0.48 -19.80
C SER A 156 5.87 0.96 -20.07
N ILE A 157 5.84 1.39 -21.35
CA ILE A 157 5.39 2.72 -21.73
C ILE A 157 3.92 2.92 -21.34
N ILE A 158 3.07 1.91 -21.58
CA ILE A 158 1.66 1.95 -21.17
C ILE A 158 1.55 2.10 -19.65
N LEU A 159 2.29 1.32 -18.87
CA LEU A 159 2.31 1.44 -17.41
C LEU A 159 2.76 2.83 -16.96
N THR A 160 3.79 3.41 -17.58
CA THR A 160 4.25 4.77 -17.28
C THR A 160 3.15 5.80 -17.56
N VAL A 161 2.44 5.70 -18.69
CA VAL A 161 1.33 6.59 -19.02
C VAL A 161 0.19 6.45 -18.01
N ILE A 162 -0.16 5.22 -17.61
CA ILE A 162 -1.18 4.98 -16.58
C ILE A 162 -0.79 5.67 -15.27
N ILE A 163 0.43 5.43 -14.78
CA ILE A 163 0.92 6.05 -13.54
C ILE A 163 0.87 7.58 -13.67
N ALA A 164 1.35 8.14 -14.77
CA ALA A 164 1.34 9.58 -15.01
C ALA A 164 -0.08 10.16 -15.01
N LEU A 165 -1.05 9.50 -15.66
CA LEU A 165 -2.44 9.94 -15.69
C LEU A 165 -3.07 9.93 -14.29
N PHE A 166 -2.84 8.87 -13.51
CA PHE A 166 -3.33 8.79 -12.13
C PHE A 166 -2.70 9.86 -11.25
N THR A 167 -1.39 10.08 -11.36
CA THR A 167 -0.69 11.13 -10.63
C THR A 167 -1.22 12.52 -11.02
N LEU A 168 -1.37 12.83 -12.31
CA LEU A 168 -1.92 14.11 -12.76
C LEU A 168 -3.36 14.34 -12.28
N LEU A 169 -4.20 13.29 -12.29
CA LEU A 169 -5.56 13.35 -11.76
C LEU A 169 -5.52 13.64 -10.25
N GLN A 170 -4.64 12.97 -9.51
CA GLN A 170 -4.45 13.19 -8.09
C GLN A 170 -4.04 14.64 -7.79
N PHE A 171 -3.08 15.20 -8.53
CA PHE A 171 -2.74 16.63 -8.46
C PHE A 171 -3.96 17.51 -8.68
N LYS A 172 -4.68 17.34 -9.79
CA LYS A 172 -5.83 18.20 -10.13
C LYS A 172 -6.97 18.16 -9.11
N VAL A 173 -7.21 17.01 -8.47
CA VAL A 173 -8.31 16.82 -7.50
C VAL A 173 -7.91 17.25 -6.10
N LEU A 174 -6.70 16.90 -5.65
CA LEU A 174 -6.27 17.14 -4.27
C LEU A 174 -5.58 18.50 -4.08
N GLU A 175 -4.95 19.10 -5.10
CA GLU A 175 -4.38 20.46 -5.01
C GLU A 175 -5.43 21.50 -4.57
N LYS A 176 -6.68 21.35 -5.01
CA LYS A 176 -7.80 22.22 -4.60
C LYS A 176 -8.20 22.11 -3.12
N ARG A 177 -7.71 21.10 -2.40
CA ARG A 177 -8.03 20.85 -0.99
C ARG A 177 -6.83 21.01 -0.04
N VAL A 178 -5.67 21.39 -0.58
CA VAL A 178 -4.47 21.64 0.22
C VAL A 178 -4.44 23.12 0.59
N ASN A 179 -4.57 23.41 1.87
CA ASN A 179 -4.35 24.74 2.41
C ASN A 179 -2.86 24.84 2.76
N TYR A 180 -2.15 25.78 2.12
CA TYR A 180 -0.76 26.11 2.42
C TYR A 180 -0.66 27.02 3.65
#